data_AF-A0A3L7SN91-F1
#
_entry.id   AF-A0A3L7SN91-F1
#
_cell.length_a   1.000
_cell.length_b   1.000
_cell.length_c   1.000
_cell.angle_alpha   90.00
_cell.angle_beta   90.00
_cell.angle_gamma   90.00
#
_symmetry.space_group_name_H-M   'P 1'
#
loop_
_entity.id
_entity.type
_entity.pdbx_description
1 polymer ?
#
loop_
_entity_poly.entity_id
_entity_poly.type
_entity_poly.pdbx_seq_one_letter_code
_entity_poly.pdbx_strand_id
1 'polypeptide(L)'
;EIQVGILKRLRGTPITRHDAEWKMIYSPHPPYEILSTSVLDFSTVQQLRRFAKFWDAVANSGNFVETLPRLWHETDPGVTTSTVVPTDRIVPTSTPTARPAPASPFDEFHQLAIWLFEQERKTHGIPLSRLLELVFRYLVEIKKQAAEEIAASLWRDYQRGGRSDKPHCLRPYLNELTSRERGREGGRDGDNRDEPDVPKRQARHQQKS
;
A
#
# COMPACT_ATOMS: atom_id res chain seq x y z
N GLU A 1 -0.95 -15.23 -0.39
CA GLU A 1 -0.19 -14.71 0.77
C GLU A 1 1.29 -15.01 0.56
N ILE A 2 2.18 -14.05 0.79
CA ILE A 2 3.63 -14.24 0.68
C ILE A 2 4.24 -13.94 2.03
N GLN A 3 4.95 -14.92 2.60
CA GLN A 3 5.64 -14.76 3.87
C GLN A 3 7.14 -14.54 3.61
N VAL A 4 7.60 -13.33 3.90
CA VAL A 4 9.04 -13.01 3.90
C VAL A 4 9.54 -13.12 5.34
N GLY A 5 10.37 -14.12 5.60
CA GLY A 5 10.93 -14.38 6.94
C GLY A 5 12.45 -14.43 6.89
N ILE A 6 13.10 -13.79 7.88
CA ILE A 6 14.54 -13.95 8.05
C ILE A 6 14.83 -15.26 8.78
N LEU A 7 15.81 -16.01 8.27
CA LEU A 7 16.26 -17.25 8.86
C LEU A 7 16.69 -17.05 10.32
N LYS A 8 16.07 -17.82 11.23
CA LYS A 8 16.41 -17.87 12.65
C LYS A 8 17.38 -19.00 12.91
N ARG A 9 18.41 -18.76 13.73
CA ARG A 9 19.32 -19.81 14.17
C ARG A 9 18.72 -20.57 15.35
N LEU A 10 18.45 -21.85 15.14
CA LEU A 10 18.14 -22.79 16.22
C LEU A 10 19.42 -23.48 16.67
N ARG A 11 19.66 -23.54 17.99
CA ARG A 11 20.85 -24.19 18.56
C ARG A 11 20.88 -25.66 18.16
N GLY A 12 22.03 -26.14 17.66
CA GLY A 12 22.24 -27.54 17.27
C GLY A 12 21.83 -27.93 15.85
N THR A 13 21.42 -26.97 15.00
CA THR A 13 21.01 -27.28 13.62
C THR A 13 22.19 -27.47 12.67
N PRO A 14 22.10 -28.39 11.68
CA PRO A 14 23.18 -28.69 10.73
C PRO A 14 23.68 -27.48 9.94
N ILE A 15 22.85 -26.43 9.81
CA ILE A 15 23.21 -25.21 9.09
C ILE A 15 24.45 -24.51 9.66
N THR A 16 24.78 -24.74 10.94
CA THR A 16 25.96 -24.19 11.63
C THR A 16 27.27 -24.51 10.89
N ARG A 17 27.32 -25.61 10.11
CA ARG A 17 28.50 -25.97 9.30
C ARG A 17 28.87 -24.89 8.27
N HIS A 18 27.91 -24.05 7.90
CA HIS A 18 28.08 -22.98 6.92
C HIS A 18 28.42 -21.62 7.55
N ASP A 19 28.40 -21.49 8.89
CA ASP A 19 28.65 -20.21 9.58
C ASP A 19 30.02 -19.63 9.21
N ALA A 20 31.06 -20.48 9.23
CA ALA A 20 32.43 -20.07 8.93
C ALA A 20 32.63 -19.80 7.43
N GLU A 21 32.13 -20.69 6.58
CA GLU A 21 32.24 -20.60 5.10
C GLU A 21 31.59 -19.31 4.59
N TRP A 22 30.39 -18.99 5.08
CA TRP A 22 29.60 -17.85 4.61
C TRP A 22 29.70 -16.63 5.53
N LYS A 23 30.58 -16.65 6.54
CA LYS A 23 30.77 -15.58 7.53
C LYS A 23 29.45 -15.09 8.13
N MET A 24 28.59 -16.03 8.52
CA MET A 24 27.26 -15.74 9.04
C MET A 24 27.37 -15.20 10.47
N ILE A 25 27.03 -13.93 10.66
CA ILE A 25 27.01 -13.28 11.96
C ILE A 25 25.57 -13.29 12.48
N TYR A 26 25.35 -13.71 13.71
CA TYR A 26 24.02 -13.76 14.35
C TYR A 26 23.95 -12.84 15.57
N SER A 27 22.75 -12.37 15.89
CA SER A 27 22.50 -11.61 17.12
C SER A 27 22.87 -12.46 18.34
N PRO A 28 23.56 -11.90 19.35
CA PRO A 28 23.84 -12.60 20.60
C PRO A 28 22.61 -12.74 21.49
N HIS A 29 21.53 -12.00 21.19
CA HIS A 29 20.28 -12.03 21.95
C HIS A 29 19.18 -12.78 21.18
N PRO A 30 18.29 -13.52 21.88
CA PRO A 30 17.08 -14.06 21.27
C PRO A 30 16.29 -12.98 20.51
N PRO A 31 15.71 -13.28 19.33
CA PRO A 31 15.57 -14.60 18.71
C PRO A 31 16.74 -15.05 17.80
N TYR A 32 17.99 -14.63 18.06
CA TYR A 32 19.23 -15.07 17.39
C TYR A 32 19.18 -14.95 15.87
N GLU A 33 18.65 -13.83 15.39
CA GLU A 33 18.49 -13.61 13.95
C GLU A 33 19.83 -13.27 13.28
N ILE A 34 19.94 -13.54 11.98
CA ILE A 34 21.17 -13.27 11.21
C ILE A 34 21.40 -11.76 11.03
N LEU A 35 22.56 -11.25 11.40
CA LEU A 35 22.93 -9.85 11.25
C LEU A 35 23.58 -9.57 9.90
N SER A 36 24.44 -10.47 9.41
CA SER A 36 25.10 -10.34 8.11
C SER A 36 25.66 -11.69 7.63
N THR A 37 26.06 -11.74 6.37
CA THR A 37 26.79 -12.83 5.73
C THR A 37 27.92 -12.27 4.88
N SER A 38 28.68 -13.13 4.23
CA SER A 38 29.68 -12.77 3.21
C SER A 38 29.08 -12.08 1.97
N VAL A 39 27.78 -12.30 1.69
CA VAL A 39 27.09 -11.75 0.51
C VAL A 39 26.15 -10.58 0.84
N LEU A 40 25.70 -10.48 2.09
CA LEU A 40 24.78 -9.43 2.56
C LEU A 40 25.34 -8.78 3.82
N ASP A 41 25.60 -7.49 3.73
CA ASP A 41 26.05 -6.69 4.86
C ASP A 41 24.92 -6.43 5.87
N PHE A 42 25.29 -5.90 7.04
CA PHE A 42 24.32 -5.60 8.09
C PHE A 42 23.22 -4.64 7.61
N SER A 43 23.58 -3.61 6.85
CA SER A 43 22.61 -2.60 6.41
C SER A 43 21.55 -3.21 5.49
N THR A 44 21.95 -4.06 4.54
CA THR A 44 21.04 -4.75 3.62
C THR A 44 20.15 -5.74 4.36
N VAL A 45 20.68 -6.52 5.29
CA VAL A 45 19.85 -7.44 6.08
C VAL A 45 18.81 -6.67 6.90
N GLN A 46 19.19 -5.53 7.50
CA GLN A 46 18.25 -4.67 8.21
C GLN A 46 17.19 -4.05 7.28
N GLN A 47 17.54 -3.68 6.04
CA GLN A 47 16.57 -3.22 5.03
C GLN A 47 15.57 -4.32 4.69
N LEU A 48 16.04 -5.55 4.45
CA LEU A 48 15.19 -6.71 4.18
C LEU A 48 14.26 -7.05 5.36
N ARG A 49 14.73 -6.90 6.61
CA ARG A 49 13.87 -7.03 7.79
C ARG A 49 12.73 -6.03 7.77
N ARG A 50 13.04 -4.76 7.50
CA ARG A 50 12.04 -3.69 7.45
C ARG A 50 11.04 -3.95 6.34
N PHE A 51 11.53 -4.29 5.15
CA PHE A 51 10.70 -4.70 4.02
C PHE A 51 9.69 -5.77 4.45
N ALA A 52 10.16 -6.87 5.03
CA ALA A 52 9.30 -7.97 5.44
C ALA A 52 8.21 -7.55 6.44
N LYS A 53 8.56 -6.70 7.41
CA LYS A 53 7.60 -6.20 8.41
C LYS A 53 6.54 -5.27 7.81
N PHE A 54 6.93 -4.38 6.92
CA PHE A 54 5.98 -3.52 6.24
C PHE A 54 5.14 -4.28 5.22
N TRP A 55 5.71 -5.27 4.53
CA TRP A 55 4.97 -6.15 3.63
C TRP A 55 3.84 -6.86 4.37
N ASP A 56 4.13 -7.39 5.56
CA ASP A 56 3.12 -8.01 6.40
C ASP A 56 2.00 -7.02 6.80
N ALA A 57 2.38 -5.81 7.21
CA ALA A 57 1.43 -4.78 7.64
C ALA A 57 0.57 -4.20 6.50
N VAL A 58 1.10 -4.13 5.27
CA VAL A 58 0.42 -3.48 4.14
C VAL A 58 -0.19 -4.51 3.19
N ALA A 59 0.58 -5.51 2.75
CA ALA A 59 0.13 -6.49 1.76
C ALA A 59 -0.60 -7.68 2.39
N ASN A 60 -0.11 -8.23 3.51
CA ASN A 60 -0.73 -9.41 4.11
C ASN A 60 -1.90 -9.08 5.04
N SER A 61 -1.99 -7.85 5.56
CA SER A 61 -3.03 -7.46 6.53
C SER A 61 -4.45 -7.39 5.94
N GLY A 62 -4.58 -7.38 4.61
CA GLY A 62 -5.86 -7.22 3.92
C GLY A 62 -6.49 -5.83 4.07
N ASN A 63 -5.80 -4.87 4.69
CA ASN A 63 -6.33 -3.51 4.90
C ASN A 63 -6.13 -2.57 3.69
N PHE A 64 -5.42 -3.00 2.64
CA PHE A 64 -5.04 -2.15 1.49
C PHE A 64 -5.28 -2.85 0.15
N VAL A 65 -6.37 -3.62 0.01
CA VAL A 65 -6.61 -4.49 -1.15
C VAL A 65 -6.64 -3.71 -2.47
N GLU A 66 -7.29 -2.56 -2.48
CA GLU A 66 -7.43 -1.73 -3.69
C GLU A 66 -6.27 -0.74 -3.86
N THR A 67 -5.69 -0.31 -2.75
CA THR A 67 -4.60 0.68 -2.76
C THR A 67 -3.25 0.04 -3.08
N LEU A 68 -3.01 -1.20 -2.65
CA LEU A 68 -1.72 -1.88 -2.82
C LEU A 68 -1.30 -2.00 -4.31
N PRO A 69 -2.16 -2.40 -5.26
CA PRO A 69 -1.77 -2.46 -6.68
C PRO A 69 -1.32 -1.11 -7.25
N ARG A 70 -1.81 0.02 -6.70
CA ARG A 70 -1.44 1.37 -7.15
C ARG A 70 0.01 1.74 -6.83
N LEU A 71 0.72 0.93 -6.02
CA LEU A 71 2.14 1.15 -5.75
C LEU A 71 3.04 0.84 -6.96
N TRP A 72 2.65 -0.13 -7.79
CA TRP A 72 3.49 -0.63 -8.89
C TRP A 72 2.79 -0.66 -10.25
N HIS A 73 1.47 -0.47 -10.30
CA HIS A 73 0.80 -0.17 -11.55
C HIS A 73 0.79 1.35 -11.73
N GLU A 74 1.53 1.82 -12.75
CA GLU A 74 1.25 3.14 -13.31
C GLU A 74 -0.23 3.16 -13.67
N THR A 75 -0.98 4.13 -13.15
CA THR A 75 -2.32 4.42 -13.65
C THR A 75 -2.14 4.90 -15.08
N ASP A 76 -2.00 3.97 -16.01
CA ASP A 76 -2.19 4.22 -17.42
C ASP A 76 -3.71 4.11 -17.65
N PRO A 77 -4.44 5.22 -17.84
CA PRO A 77 -5.90 5.20 -17.94
C PRO A 77 -6.44 4.49 -19.20
N GLY A 78 -5.63 3.70 -19.92
CA GLY A 78 -6.03 3.09 -21.20
C GLY A 78 -5.53 1.67 -21.52
N VAL A 79 -4.67 1.02 -20.73
CA VAL A 79 -4.08 -0.27 -21.16
C VAL A 79 -4.65 -1.45 -20.38
N THR A 80 -5.66 -2.08 -20.99
CA THR A 80 -6.08 -3.43 -20.63
C THR A 80 -5.00 -4.43 -21.04
N THR A 81 -4.48 -5.14 -20.05
CA THR A 81 -3.76 -6.42 -20.12
C THR A 81 -3.47 -6.93 -21.54
N SER A 82 -2.30 -6.58 -22.09
CA SER A 82 -1.86 -7.14 -23.37
C SER A 82 -0.98 -8.37 -23.11
N THR A 83 -1.63 -9.54 -23.23
CA THR A 83 -1.14 -10.81 -23.74
C THR A 83 0.37 -10.88 -24.04
N VAL A 84 1.09 -11.65 -23.23
CA VAL A 84 2.43 -12.13 -23.56
C VAL A 84 2.30 -13.12 -24.72
N VAL A 85 2.70 -12.72 -25.93
CA VAL A 85 2.90 -13.63 -27.06
C VAL A 85 4.31 -14.22 -26.94
N PRO A 86 4.48 -15.55 -26.93
CA PRO A 86 5.80 -16.15 -27.08
C PRO A 86 6.13 -16.18 -28.57
N THR A 87 7.17 -15.48 -29.00
CA THR A 87 7.77 -15.74 -30.32
C THR A 87 9.28 -15.82 -30.16
N ASP A 88 9.71 -17.07 -30.23
CA ASP A 88 11.08 -17.54 -30.26
C ASP A 88 11.79 -16.98 -31.51
N ARG A 89 12.75 -16.08 -31.30
CA ARG A 89 13.78 -15.73 -32.29
C ARG A 89 14.95 -15.06 -31.60
N ILE A 90 15.98 -15.85 -31.31
CA ILE A 90 17.29 -15.35 -30.89
C ILE A 90 17.97 -14.71 -32.11
N VAL A 91 18.06 -13.38 -32.12
CA VAL A 91 18.98 -12.63 -32.98
C VAL A 91 20.06 -12.04 -32.08
N PRO A 92 21.35 -12.42 -32.20
CA PRO A 92 22.41 -11.74 -31.48
C PRO A 92 22.89 -10.60 -32.38
N THR A 93 22.66 -9.34 -31.99
CA THR A 93 23.56 -8.18 -32.22
C THR A 93 22.81 -6.89 -31.91
N SER A 94 23.16 -6.27 -30.79
CA SER A 94 23.43 -4.84 -30.60
C SER A 94 23.24 -4.50 -29.12
N THR A 95 24.25 -3.87 -28.53
CA THR A 95 24.24 -3.29 -27.19
C THR A 95 22.96 -2.47 -27.00
N PRO A 96 22.04 -2.84 -26.10
CA PRO A 96 21.01 -1.90 -25.70
C PRO A 96 21.67 -0.92 -24.74
N THR A 97 21.77 0.35 -25.13
CA THR A 97 21.71 1.45 -24.17
C THR A 97 20.41 1.24 -23.39
N ALA A 98 20.53 0.53 -22.27
CA ALA A 98 19.38 0.05 -21.52
C ALA A 98 18.64 1.27 -20.98
N ARG A 99 17.47 1.55 -21.58
CA ARG A 99 16.41 2.27 -20.89
C ARG A 99 16.30 1.64 -19.50
N PRO A 100 16.33 2.40 -18.39
CA PRO A 100 16.21 1.81 -17.08
C PRO A 100 14.96 0.93 -17.09
N ALA A 101 15.10 -0.34 -16.75
CA ALA A 101 13.97 -1.24 -16.67
C ALA A 101 12.91 -0.59 -15.75
N PRO A 102 11.61 -0.69 -16.08
CA PRO A 102 10.58 -0.22 -15.17
C PRO A 102 10.80 -0.89 -13.80
N ALA A 103 10.68 -0.11 -12.73
CA ALA A 103 10.93 -0.59 -11.38
C ALA A 103 10.04 -1.81 -11.11
N SER A 104 10.63 -2.88 -10.56
CA SER A 104 9.86 -4.08 -10.25
C SER A 104 8.88 -3.79 -9.10
N PRO A 105 7.77 -4.55 -8.96
CA PRO A 105 6.89 -4.43 -7.80
C PRO A 105 7.63 -4.57 -6.45
N PHE A 106 8.72 -5.35 -6.44
CA PHE A 106 9.59 -5.46 -5.27
C PHE A 106 10.31 -4.14 -4.99
N ASP A 107 10.92 -3.51 -6.00
CA ASP A 107 11.64 -2.24 -5.84
C ASP A 107 10.69 -1.13 -5.41
N GLU A 108 9.49 -1.09 -6.00
CA GLU A 108 8.46 -0.11 -5.66
C GLU A 108 8.02 -0.22 -4.20
N PHE A 109 7.77 -1.44 -3.72
CA PHE A 109 7.47 -1.67 -2.32
C PHE A 109 8.67 -1.41 -1.42
N HIS A 110 9.89 -1.72 -1.88
CA HIS A 110 11.10 -1.48 -1.10
C HIS A 110 11.33 0.01 -0.85
N GLN A 111 11.08 0.86 -1.86
CA GLN A 111 11.13 2.31 -1.68
C GLN A 111 10.08 2.81 -0.68
N LEU A 112 8.85 2.28 -0.74
CA LEU A 112 7.84 2.56 0.27
C LEU A 112 8.32 2.14 1.67
N ALA A 113 8.89 0.94 1.82
CA ALA A 113 9.35 0.43 3.11
C ALA A 113 10.49 1.27 3.71
N ILE A 114 11.42 1.74 2.88
CA ILE A 114 12.47 2.69 3.29
C ILE A 114 11.83 3.98 3.78
N TRP A 115 10.95 4.58 2.98
CA TRP A 115 10.30 5.84 3.31
C TRP A 115 9.46 5.75 4.58
N LEU A 116 8.66 4.69 4.75
CA LEU A 116 7.85 4.45 5.96
C LEU A 116 8.72 4.39 7.22
N PHE A 117 9.86 3.71 7.14
CA PHE A 117 10.79 3.63 8.26
C PHE A 117 11.42 4.98 8.60
N GLU A 118 11.70 5.82 7.61
CA GLU A 118 12.23 7.16 7.85
C GLU A 118 11.24 8.05 8.61
N GLN A 119 9.94 7.90 8.35
CA GLN A 119 8.89 8.66 9.03
C GLN A 119 8.69 8.22 10.49
N GLU A 120 8.58 6.91 10.75
CA GLU A 120 8.18 6.41 12.07
C GLU A 120 9.32 5.90 12.94
N ARG A 121 10.48 5.56 12.33
CA ARG A 121 11.60 4.85 12.98
C ARG A 121 11.20 3.57 13.72
N LYS A 122 10.02 3.05 13.42
CA LYS A 122 9.40 1.84 13.99
C LYS A 122 8.92 0.94 12.85
N THR A 123 8.90 -0.36 13.12
CA THR A 123 8.46 -1.38 12.16
C THR A 123 7.23 -2.15 12.61
N HIS A 124 6.76 -1.90 13.83
CA HIS A 124 5.65 -2.59 14.48
C HIS A 124 4.92 -1.63 15.40
N GLY A 125 3.68 -1.98 15.75
CA GLY A 125 2.85 -1.16 16.65
C GLY A 125 2.44 0.19 16.06
N ILE A 126 2.51 0.35 14.73
CA ILE A 126 1.99 1.53 14.04
C ILE A 126 0.46 1.38 13.96
N PRO A 127 -0.32 2.32 14.53
CA PRO A 127 -1.78 2.26 14.42
C PRO A 127 -2.22 2.27 12.95
N LEU A 128 -3.28 1.53 12.62
CA LEU A 128 -3.73 1.44 11.23
C LEU A 128 -4.06 2.81 10.62
N SER A 129 -4.70 3.70 11.38
CA SER A 129 -4.99 5.08 10.94
C SER A 129 -3.71 5.84 10.56
N ARG A 130 -2.63 5.64 11.31
CA ARG A 130 -1.33 6.24 11.04
C ARG A 130 -0.65 5.59 9.82
N LEU A 131 -0.68 4.27 9.72
CA LEU A 131 -0.15 3.56 8.55
C LEU A 131 -0.87 3.99 7.27
N LEU A 132 -2.20 4.12 7.33
CA LEU A 132 -3.03 4.63 6.24
C LEU A 132 -2.64 6.05 5.84
N GLU A 133 -2.46 6.95 6.80
CA GLU A 133 -1.99 8.32 6.54
C GLU A 133 -0.62 8.33 5.84
N LEU A 134 0.31 7.49 6.29
CA LEU A 134 1.63 7.39 5.70
C LEU A 134 1.57 6.84 4.27
N VAL A 135 0.80 5.79 4.01
CA VAL A 135 0.60 5.25 2.65
C VAL A 135 -0.03 6.30 1.75
N PHE A 136 -1.05 7.02 2.23
CA PHE A 136 -1.67 8.13 1.49
C PHE A 136 -0.63 9.19 1.10
N ARG A 137 0.15 9.67 2.07
CA ARG A 137 1.18 10.67 1.86
C ARG A 137 2.24 10.19 0.87
N TYR A 138 2.69 8.94 0.98
CA TYR A 138 3.65 8.39 0.01
C TYR A 138 3.11 8.42 -1.42
N LEU A 139 1.88 7.96 -1.63
CA LEU A 139 1.28 7.89 -2.96
C LEU A 139 1.04 9.29 -3.57
N VAL A 140 0.69 10.29 -2.75
CA VAL A 140 0.43 11.65 -3.22
C VAL A 140 1.71 12.49 -3.33
N GLU A 141 2.55 12.48 -2.30
CA GLU A 141 3.75 13.34 -2.23
C GLU A 141 4.91 12.77 -3.06
N ILE A 142 5.12 11.44 -3.04
CA ILE A 142 6.24 10.79 -3.72
C ILE A 142 5.83 10.24 -5.08
N LYS A 143 4.75 9.46 -5.16
CA LYS A 143 4.27 8.88 -6.44
C LYS A 143 3.45 9.87 -7.28
N LYS A 144 3.12 11.05 -6.75
CA LYS A 144 2.40 12.13 -7.45
C LYS A 144 1.05 11.71 -8.03
N GLN A 145 0.39 10.73 -7.40
CA GLN A 145 -0.93 10.26 -7.81
C GLN A 145 -2.03 11.23 -7.34
N ALA A 146 -3.19 11.20 -8.01
CA ALA A 146 -4.32 12.07 -7.70
C ALA A 146 -4.85 11.79 -6.28
N ALA A 147 -4.75 12.78 -5.39
CA ALA A 147 -5.13 12.64 -3.99
C ALA A 147 -6.59 12.18 -3.80
N GLU A 148 -7.50 12.64 -4.65
CA GLU A 148 -8.91 12.24 -4.62
C GLU A 148 -9.10 10.73 -4.90
N GLU A 149 -8.42 10.18 -5.92
CA GLU A 149 -8.51 8.76 -6.27
C GLU A 149 -7.92 7.86 -5.20
N ILE A 150 -6.78 8.28 -4.64
CA ILE A 150 -6.11 7.54 -3.56
C ILE A 150 -6.95 7.59 -2.29
N ALA A 151 -7.51 8.76 -1.94
CA ALA A 151 -8.39 8.89 -0.79
C ALA A 151 -9.65 8.02 -0.92
N ALA A 152 -10.27 7.98 -2.11
CA ALA A 152 -11.42 7.11 -2.36
C ALA A 152 -11.08 5.61 -2.27
N SER A 153 -9.90 5.21 -2.75
CA SER A 153 -9.43 3.82 -2.68
C SER A 153 -9.11 3.42 -1.24
N LEU A 154 -8.36 4.24 -0.51
CA LEU A 154 -8.06 4.03 0.90
C LEU A 154 -9.30 4.04 1.78
N TRP A 155 -10.29 4.88 1.47
CA TRP A 155 -11.55 4.90 2.21
C TRP A 155 -12.32 3.59 2.05
N ARG A 156 -12.45 3.06 0.83
CA ARG A 156 -13.08 1.76 0.58
C ARG A 156 -12.33 0.63 1.27
N ASP A 157 -11.00 0.64 1.20
CA ASP A 157 -10.13 -0.29 1.92
C ASP A 157 -10.34 -0.23 3.44
N TYR A 158 -10.42 0.97 4.02
CA TYR A 158 -10.66 1.16 5.45
C TYR A 158 -12.04 0.68 5.90
N GLN A 159 -13.08 0.91 5.08
CA GLN A 159 -14.45 0.49 5.34
C GLN A 159 -14.64 -1.03 5.28
N ARG A 160 -13.86 -1.75 4.46
CA ARG A 160 -13.88 -3.23 4.41
C ARG A 160 -13.59 -3.87 5.77
N GLY A 161 -12.80 -3.20 6.61
CA GLY A 161 -12.54 -3.62 7.99
C GLY A 161 -13.68 -3.34 8.97
N GLY A 162 -14.88 -2.95 8.50
CA GLY A 162 -16.04 -2.64 9.34
C GLY A 162 -15.98 -1.30 10.06
N ARG A 163 -15.07 -0.40 9.65
CA ARG A 163 -14.83 0.89 10.30
C ARG A 163 -15.56 2.01 9.57
N SER A 164 -16.23 2.89 10.32
CA SER A 164 -16.99 4.02 9.79
C SER A 164 -16.43 5.39 10.22
N ASP A 165 -15.44 5.41 11.10
CA ASP A 165 -14.76 6.61 11.55
C ASP A 165 -13.85 7.15 10.44
N LYS A 166 -14.26 8.25 9.79
CA LYS A 166 -13.45 8.85 8.71
C LYS A 166 -12.10 9.34 9.24
N PRO A 167 -10.96 8.77 8.78
CA PRO A 167 -9.63 9.24 9.15
C PRO A 167 -9.47 10.71 8.79
N HIS A 168 -8.88 11.51 9.68
CA HIS A 168 -8.74 12.95 9.48
C HIS A 168 -8.03 13.32 8.18
N CYS A 169 -7.01 12.55 7.78
CA CYS A 169 -6.23 12.76 6.56
C CYS A 169 -7.05 12.59 5.26
N LEU A 170 -8.14 11.82 5.28
CA LEU A 170 -8.98 11.59 4.08
C LEU A 170 -10.16 12.56 3.96
N ARG A 171 -10.57 13.22 5.07
CA ARG A 171 -11.79 14.05 5.10
C ARG A 171 -11.86 15.13 4.02
N PRO A 172 -10.80 15.91 3.74
CA PRO A 172 -10.86 16.98 2.73
C PRO A 172 -11.22 16.43 1.34
N TYR A 173 -10.54 15.36 0.94
CA TYR A 173 -10.65 14.77 -0.40
C TYR A 173 -11.99 14.04 -0.61
N LEU A 174 -12.54 13.41 0.43
CA LEU A 174 -13.84 12.73 0.33
C LEU A 174 -15.01 13.72 0.21
N ASN A 175 -14.93 14.88 0.86
CA ASN A 175 -16.00 15.88 0.78
C ASN A 175 -16.07 16.54 -0.61
N GLU A 176 -14.92 16.75 -1.25
CA GLU A 176 -14.83 17.28 -2.61
C GLU A 176 -15.45 16.34 -3.64
N LEU A 177 -15.20 15.03 -3.53
CA LEU A 177 -15.83 14.01 -4.39
C LEU A 177 -17.37 14.08 -4.31
N THR A 178 -17.93 14.09 -3.09
CA THR A 178 -19.39 14.16 -2.92
C THR A 178 -20.02 15.47 -3.42
N SER A 179 -19.26 16.56 -3.43
CA SER A 179 -19.73 17.85 -3.95
C SER A 179 -19.72 17.86 -5.49
N ARG A 180 -18.72 17.23 -6.11
CA ARG A 180 -18.62 17.09 -7.57
C ARG A 180 -19.64 16.11 -8.14
N GLU A 181 -19.92 15.00 -7.46
CA GLU A 181 -20.96 14.04 -7.86
C GLU A 181 -22.34 14.71 -7.90
N ARG A 182 -22.70 15.44 -6.83
CA ARG A 182 -23.95 16.23 -6.79
C ARG A 182 -24.02 17.30 -7.89
N GLY A 183 -22.91 17.92 -8.24
CA GLY A 183 -22.85 18.88 -9.36
C GLY A 183 -22.95 18.24 -10.75
N ARG A 184 -22.56 16.96 -10.90
CA ARG A 184 -22.66 16.19 -12.16
C ARG A 184 -24.04 15.57 -12.37
N GLU A 185 -24.68 15.10 -11.30
CA GLU A 185 -26.06 14.57 -11.34
C GLU A 185 -27.09 15.69 -11.57
N GLY A 186 -26.84 16.92 -11.08
CA GLY A 186 -27.69 18.09 -11.36
C GLY A 186 -27.62 18.63 -12.81
N GLY A 187 -26.83 18.01 -13.70
CA GLY A 187 -26.67 18.41 -15.10
C GLY A 187 -27.45 17.57 -16.12
N ARG A 188 -28.22 16.56 -15.68
CA ARG A 188 -29.12 15.77 -16.53
C ARG A 188 -30.50 15.70 -15.87
N ASP A 189 -31.24 16.79 -15.96
CA ASP A 189 -32.70 16.78 -16.13
C ASP A 189 -33.15 18.24 -16.23
N GLY A 190 -33.24 18.71 -17.48
CA GLY A 190 -34.05 19.87 -17.80
C GLY A 190 -35.50 19.44 -17.89
N ASP A 191 -36.35 20.18 -17.18
CA ASP A 191 -37.82 20.23 -17.27
C ASP A 191 -38.62 19.31 -16.33
N ASN A 192 -38.91 19.78 -15.11
CA ASN A 192 -40.29 20.20 -14.77
C ASN A 192 -40.37 21.01 -13.47
N ARG A 193 -40.83 22.25 -13.61
CA ARG A 193 -41.71 23.08 -12.74
C ARG A 193 -41.78 22.86 -11.21
N ASP A 194 -41.45 23.96 -10.51
CA ASP A 194 -42.10 24.55 -9.32
C ASP A 194 -42.81 23.64 -8.31
N GLU A 195 -42.18 23.41 -7.15
CA GLU A 195 -42.87 23.49 -5.84
C GLU A 195 -41.85 23.62 -4.68
N PRO A 196 -42.00 24.57 -3.74
CA PRO A 196 -41.14 24.67 -2.56
C PRO A 196 -41.63 23.73 -1.44
N ASP A 197 -40.95 22.61 -1.21
CA ASP A 197 -41.23 21.71 -0.07
C ASP A 197 -40.52 22.20 1.20
N VAL A 198 -41.31 22.81 2.08
CA VAL A 198 -40.91 23.21 3.44
C VAL A 198 -40.96 21.97 4.36
N PRO A 199 -39.98 21.75 5.25
CA PRO A 199 -39.85 20.50 6.02
C PRO A 199 -41.02 20.22 6.98
N LYS A 200 -41.66 19.04 6.83
CA LYS A 200 -42.62 18.51 7.81
C LYS A 200 -41.90 18.06 9.10
N ARG A 201 -42.00 18.94 10.10
CA ARG A 201 -41.90 18.70 11.54
C ARG A 201 -42.43 17.32 11.99
N GLN A 202 -41.67 16.71 12.90
CA GLN A 202 -42.11 16.42 14.27
C GLN A 202 -43.62 16.60 14.51
N ALA A 203 -44.43 15.56 14.24
CA ALA A 203 -45.84 15.53 14.60
C ALA A 203 -46.36 14.08 14.61
N ARG A 204 -45.83 13.24 15.50
CA ARG A 204 -46.46 11.97 15.86
C ARG A 204 -45.89 11.44 17.17
N HIS A 205 -46.38 11.94 18.30
CA HIS A 205 -46.58 11.19 19.57
C HIS A 205 -47.12 12.15 20.65
N GLN A 206 -48.31 12.72 20.43
CA GLN A 206 -49.24 13.10 21.49
C GLN A 206 -50.65 13.08 20.90
N GLN A 207 -51.36 11.95 21.03
CA GLN A 207 -52.80 11.83 21.30
C GLN A 207 -53.29 10.39 21.07
N LYS A 208 -54.09 9.92 22.03
CA LYS A 208 -54.79 8.62 22.18
C LYS A 208 -53.91 7.52 22.81
N SER A 209 -54.21 6.98 23.99
CA SER A 209 -55.42 6.96 24.84
C SER A 209 -55.04 6.98 26.32
#